data_AF-A0A957STC1-F1
#
_entry.id   AF-A0A957STC1-F1
#
_cell.length_a   1.000
_cell.length_b   1.000
_cell.length_c   1.000
_cell.angle_alpha   90.00
_cell.angle_beta   90.00
_cell.angle_gamma   90.00
#
_symmetry.space_group_name_H-M   'P 1'
#
loop_
_entity.id
_entity.type
_entity.pdbx_description
1 polymer ?
#
loop_
_entity_poly.entity_id
_entity_poly.type
_entity_poly.pdbx_seq_one_letter_code
_entity_poly.pdbx_strand_id
1 'polypeptide(L)' 'MRITSLQNQRIKDVVKLQQRKHRDKQAKMIIEGYRAILYALENGYPMEALYCCPSLYFGKNEATLIAHVQST' A
#
# COMPACT_ATOMS: atom_id res chain seq x y z
N MET A 1 -10.16 -7.33 -6.95
CA MET A 1 -11.22 -7.37 -5.92
C MET A 1 -11.51 -5.95 -5.45
N ARG A 2 -12.78 -5.51 -5.40
CA ARG A 2 -13.16 -4.17 -4.93
C ARG A 2 -13.56 -4.24 -3.45
N ILE A 3 -12.99 -3.38 -2.61
CA ILE A 3 -13.34 -3.26 -1.19
C ILE A 3 -14.12 -1.96 -1.00
N THR A 4 -15.32 -2.07 -0.44
CA THR A 4 -16.20 -0.90 -0.15
C THR A 4 -16.60 -0.80 1.31
N SER A 5 -16.47 -1.89 2.08
CA SER A 5 -16.88 -1.94 3.49
C SER A 5 -15.74 -1.55 4.43
N LEU A 6 -16.02 -0.59 5.31
CA LEU A 6 -15.14 -0.22 6.44
C LEU A 6 -14.99 -1.35 7.47
N GLN A 7 -15.90 -2.34 7.45
CA GLN A 7 -15.82 -3.48 8.34
C GLN A 7 -14.82 -4.54 7.88
N ASN A 8 -14.29 -4.42 6.66
CA ASN A 8 -13.33 -5.35 6.09
C ASN A 8 -12.09 -5.48 6.99
N GLN A 9 -11.77 -6.71 7.40
CA GLN A 9 -10.70 -6.96 8.36
C GLN A 9 -9.33 -6.53 7.83
N ARG A 10 -9.05 -6.70 6.54
CA ARG A 10 -7.78 -6.25 5.92
C ARG A 10 -7.60 -4.74 6.04
N ILE A 11 -8.66 -3.97 5.79
CA ILE A 11 -8.62 -2.51 5.93
C ILE A 11 -8.43 -2.10 7.40
N LYS A 12 -9.14 -2.76 8.32
CA LYS A 12 -8.95 -2.51 9.77
C LYS A 12 -7.52 -2.79 10.20
N ASP A 13 -6.90 -3.85 9.70
CA ASP A 13 -5.53 -4.20 10.04
C ASP A 13 -4.52 -3.21 9.45
N VAL A 14 -4.74 -2.71 8.24
CA VAL A 14 -3.96 -1.59 7.67
C VAL A 14 -4.09 -0.34 8.54
N VAL A 15 -5.31 0.08 8.91
CA VAL A 15 -5.51 1.27 9.75
C VAL A 15 -4.78 1.14 11.09
N LYS A 16 -4.76 -0.04 11.71
CA LYS A 16 -4.02 -0.29 12.96
C LYS A 16 -2.52 -0.02 12.81
N LEU A 17 -1.92 -0.25 11.65
CA LEU A 17 -0.48 -0.02 11.41
C LEU A 17 -0.07 1.46 11.48
N GLN A 18 -1.02 2.41 11.53
CA GLN A 18 -0.70 3.81 11.86
C GLN A 18 -0.17 3.96 13.29
N GLN A 19 -0.50 3.04 14.20
CA GLN A 19 -0.02 3.05 15.58
C GLN A 19 1.27 2.22 15.72
N ARG A 20 2.28 2.79 16.40
CA ARG A 20 3.60 2.16 16.59
C ARG A 20 3.52 0.74 17.17
N LYS A 21 2.75 0.52 18.24
CA LYS A 21 2.59 -0.80 18.88
C LYS A 21 2.19 -1.89 17.88
N HIS A 22 1.34 -1.57 16.91
CA HIS A 22 0.89 -2.53 15.90
C HIS A 22 1.94 -2.76 14.82
N ARG A 23 2.76 -1.77 14.48
CA ARG A 23 3.92 -1.94 13.59
C ARG A 23 4.97 -2.82 14.23
N ASP A 24 5.37 -2.50 15.46
CA ASP A 24 6.40 -3.23 16.20
C ASP A 24 6.00 -4.70 16.39
N LYS A 25 4.72 -4.96 16.71
CA LYS A 25 4.20 -6.33 16.85
C LYS A 25 4.17 -7.12 15.54
N GLN A 26 3.85 -6.47 14.42
CA GLN A 26 3.65 -7.15 13.14
C GLN A 26 4.89 -7.10 12.23
N ALA A 27 5.91 -6.32 12.58
CA ALA A 27 7.04 -5.96 11.74
C ALA A 27 6.61 -5.41 10.36
N LYS A 28 5.55 -4.60 10.34
CA LYS A 28 4.96 -4.03 9.11
C LYS A 28 4.83 -2.52 9.21
N MET A 29 4.87 -1.87 8.05
CA MET A 29 4.70 -0.42 7.91
C MET A 29 3.78 -0.11 6.74
N ILE A 30 3.06 1.01 6.83
CA ILE A 30 2.29 1.57 5.71
C ILE A 30 3.20 2.54 4.96
N ILE A 31 3.23 2.42 3.63
CA ILE A 31 3.90 3.38 2.74
C ILE A 31 2.81 3.98 1.86
N GLU A 32 2.70 5.31 1.88
CA GLU A 32 1.69 6.04 1.12
C GLU A 32 2.34 7.05 0.18
N GLY A 33 1.69 7.28 -0.96
CA GLY A 33 2.15 8.23 -1.97
C GLY A 33 3.07 7.61 -3.02
N TYR A 34 2.92 8.06 -4.26
CA TYR A 34 3.62 7.53 -5.43
C TYR A 34 5.14 7.45 -5.24
N ARG A 35 5.78 8.55 -4.81
CA ARG A 35 7.25 8.63 -4.69
C ARG A 35 7.80 7.68 -3.63
N ALA A 36 7.13 7.59 -2.48
CA ALA A 36 7.59 6.73 -1.39
C ALA A 36 7.48 5.25 -1.77
N ILE A 37 6.38 4.87 -2.44
CA ILE A 37 6.19 3.50 -2.94
C ILE A 37 7.22 3.17 -4.03
N LEU A 38 7.47 4.09 -4.96
CA LEU A 38 8.49 3.91 -5.99
C LEU A 38 9.87 3.66 -5.38
N TYR A 39 10.31 4.50 -4.44
CA TYR A 39 11.61 4.31 -3.80
C TYR A 39 11.69 3.00 -3.00
N ALA A 40 10.61 2.59 -2.33
CA ALA A 40 10.59 1.31 -1.63
C ALA A 40 10.76 0.13 -2.60
N LEU A 41 10.11 0.17 -3.77
CA LEU A 41 10.25 -0.82 -4.82
C LEU A 41 11.67 -0.84 -5.42
N GLU A 42 12.20 0.34 -5.80
CA GLU A 42 13.54 0.47 -6.38
C GLU A 42 14.65 0.00 -5.44
N ASN A 43 14.44 0.07 -4.13
CA ASN A 43 15.38 -0.42 -3.10
C ASN A 43 15.09 -1.85 -2.62
N GLY A 44 14.14 -2.55 -3.24
CA GLY A 44 13.87 -3.96 -2.96
C GLY A 44 13.22 -4.23 -1.61
N TYR A 45 12.47 -3.29 -1.04
CA TYR A 45 11.72 -3.55 0.18
C TYR A 45 10.59 -4.55 -0.09
N PRO A 46 10.39 -5.56 0.78
CA PRO A 46 9.35 -6.56 0.57
C PRO A 46 7.95 -5.94 0.67
N MET A 47 7.15 -6.13 -0.37
CA MET A 47 5.76 -5.63 -0.42
C MET A 47 4.79 -6.76 -0.10
N GLU A 48 3.93 -6.55 0.90
CA GLU A 48 2.92 -7.55 1.26
C GLU A 48 1.58 -7.34 0.54
N ALA A 49 1.16 -6.08 0.37
CA ALA A 49 -0.09 -5.73 -0.30
C ALA A 49 -0.04 -4.31 -0.85
N LEU A 50 -0.62 -4.12 -2.04
CA LEU A 50 -0.87 -2.82 -2.64
C LEU A 50 -2.36 -2.50 -2.58
N TYR A 51 -2.71 -1.34 -2.03
CA TYR A 51 -4.07 -0.81 -2.04
C TYR A 51 -4.17 0.35 -3.03
N CYS A 52 -5.24 0.35 -3.81
CA CYS A 52 -5.41 1.26 -4.93
C CYS A 52 -6.83 1.83 -4.94
N CYS A 53 -6.93 3.14 -5.18
CA CYS A 53 -8.20 3.83 -5.35
C CYS A 53 -8.14 4.69 -6.62
N PRO A 54 -8.52 4.14 -7.79
CA PRO A 54 -8.36 4.83 -9.07
C PRO A 54 -9.06 6.19 -9.15
N SER A 55 -10.16 6.38 -8.40
CA SER A 55 -10.86 7.67 -8.33
C SER A 55 -10.08 8.77 -7.63
N LEU A 56 -8.99 8.45 -6.92
CA LEU A 56 -8.10 9.40 -6.25
C LEU A 56 -6.77 9.59 -6.99
N TYR A 57 -6.59 9.00 -8.17
CA TYR A 57 -5.38 9.17 -8.95
C TYR A 57 -5.32 10.54 -9.60
N PHE A 58 -4.11 11.07 -9.73
CA PHE A 58 -3.84 12.28 -10.50
C PHE A 58 -3.57 11.97 -11.98
N GLY A 59 -3.48 10.68 -12.33
CA GLY A 59 -3.58 10.17 -13.70
C GLY A 59 -2.28 10.20 -14.51
N LYS A 60 -1.12 10.41 -13.88
CA LYS A 60 0.15 10.54 -14.59
C LYS A 60 1.03 9.30 -14.50
N ASN A 61 1.14 8.68 -13.33
CA ASN A 61 2.20 7.72 -13.05
C ASN A 61 1.70 6.41 -12.39
N GLU A 62 0.42 6.35 -12.04
CA GLU A 62 -0.13 5.28 -11.20
C GLU A 62 -0.18 3.93 -11.94
N ALA A 63 -0.48 3.94 -13.25
CA ALA A 63 -0.52 2.72 -14.06
C ALA A 63 0.86 2.05 -14.16
N THR A 64 1.92 2.83 -14.37
CA THR A 64 3.30 2.34 -14.45
C THR A 64 3.74 1.69 -13.14
N LEU A 65 3.39 2.31 -12.00
CA LEU A 65 3.73 1.78 -10.68
C LEU A 65 2.99 0.45 -10.40
N ILE A 66 1.71 0.35 -10.75
CA ILE A 66 0.96 -0.90 -10.61
C ILE A 66 1.57 -2.01 -11.47
N ALA A 67 1.95 -1.70 -12.71
CA ALA A 67 2.60 -2.66 -13.59
C ALA A 67 3.94 -3.16 -13.02
N HIS A 68 4.75 -2.26 -12.45
CA HIS A 68 6.04 -2.62 -11.84
C HIS A 68 5.88 -3.57 -10.64
N VAL A 69 4.86 -3.32 -9.80
CA VAL A 69 4.51 -4.20 -8.68
C VAL A 69 4.08 -5.59 -9.16
N GLN A 70 3.37 -5.68 -10.29
CA GLN A 70 2.89 -6.96 -10.83
C GLN A 70 3.98 -7.80 -11.50
N SER A 71 5.08 -7.17 -11.94
CA SER A 71 6.22 -7.86 -12.56
C SER A 71 7.29 -8.36 -11.57
N THR A 72 7.15 -8.00 -10.29
CA THR A 72 8.07 -8.38 -9.19
C THR A 72 7.52 -9.57 -8.43
#